data_AF-A0A8T3V4H7-F1
#
_entry.id   AF-A0A8T3V4H7-F1
#
_cell.length_a   1.000
_cell.length_b   1.000
_cell.length_c   1.000
_cell.angle_alpha   90.00
_cell.angle_beta   90.00
_cell.angle_gamma   90.00
#
_symmetry.space_group_name_H-M   'P 1'
#
loop_
_entity.id
_entity.type
_entity.pdbx_description
1 polymer ?
#
loop_
_entity_poly.entity_id
_entity_poly.type
_entity_poly.pdbx_seq_one_letter_code
_entity_poly.pdbx_strand_id
1 'polypeptide(L)'
;MSELKELIEKFIELDDDLNEKIENYLESHDDIDEAFENDNEEQIEELGELYHEIEHMVFHEEFIIVSNASSEEKEVVALIISDEDEEAEEFVIPAFTDEKEAEIAIETFKEQFEENEFTCDKKTGSEIVADHSEDEDFIGLAINAPQWDFVIGSEEVHECHD
;
A
#
# COMPACT_ATOMS: atom_id res chain seq x y z
N MET A 1 19.18 -1.08 0.23
CA MET A 1 17.77 -1.03 0.62
C MET A 1 17.31 0.37 0.25
N SER A 2 16.14 0.54 -0.38
CA SER A 2 15.62 1.89 -0.65
C SER A 2 15.24 2.54 0.68
N GLU A 3 15.40 3.85 0.79
CA GLU A 3 15.02 4.64 1.97
C GLU A 3 13.53 4.45 2.31
N LEU A 4 12.68 4.41 1.27
CA LEU A 4 11.26 4.08 1.37
C LEU A 4 11.02 2.71 2.04
N LYS A 5 11.83 1.71 1.70
CA LYS A 5 11.71 0.35 2.26
C LYS A 5 12.03 0.34 3.75
N GLU A 6 13.08 1.05 4.17
CA GLU A 6 13.44 1.16 5.59
C GLU A 6 12.36 1.90 6.39
N LEU A 7 11.72 2.91 5.81
CA LEU A 7 10.65 3.67 6.45
C LEU A 7 9.35 2.87 6.58
N ILE A 8 8.94 2.13 5.54
CA ILE A 8 7.78 1.24 5.60
C ILE A 8 8.01 0.09 6.60
N GLU A 9 9.19 -0.53 6.61
CA GLU A 9 9.52 -1.59 7.59
C GLU A 9 9.44 -1.05 9.02
N LYS A 10 9.91 0.17 9.27
CA LYS A 10 9.81 0.83 10.57
C LYS A 10 8.36 1.17 10.94
N PHE A 11 7.57 1.65 9.98
CA PHE A 11 6.14 1.94 10.19
C PHE A 11 5.39 0.68 10.63
N ILE A 12 5.56 -0.43 9.89
CA ILE A 12 4.91 -1.70 10.20
C ILE A 12 5.31 -2.20 11.59
N GLU A 13 6.60 -2.12 11.96
CA GLU A 13 7.06 -2.54 13.29
C GLU A 13 6.40 -1.73 14.43
N LEU A 14 6.26 -0.41 14.24
CA LEU A 14 5.63 0.47 15.23
C LEU A 14 4.12 0.29 15.27
N ASP A 15 3.46 0.05 14.13
CA ASP A 15 2.03 -0.17 14.03
C ASP A 15 1.64 -1.50 14.68
N ASP A 16 2.39 -2.58 14.40
CA ASP A 16 2.22 -3.90 15.04
C ASP A 16 2.36 -3.82 16.57
N ASP A 17 3.38 -3.10 17.07
CA ASP A 17 3.58 -2.90 18.52
C ASP A 17 2.44 -2.09 19.15
N LEU A 18 1.93 -1.08 18.45
CA LEU A 18 0.78 -0.29 18.93
C LEU A 18 -0.50 -1.14 18.93
N ASN A 19 -0.73 -1.92 17.88
CA ASN A 19 -1.87 -2.84 17.77
C ASN A 19 -1.86 -3.88 18.90
N GLU A 20 -0.70 -4.46 19.24
CA GLU A 20 -0.58 -5.36 20.39
C GLU A 20 -0.95 -4.65 21.70
N LYS A 21 -0.56 -3.38 21.89
CA LYS A 21 -0.95 -2.59 23.07
C LYS A 21 -2.44 -2.30 23.10
N ILE A 22 -3.04 -1.96 21.96
CA ILE A 22 -4.49 -1.74 21.81
C ILE A 22 -5.26 -3.00 22.21
N GLU A 23 -4.89 -4.16 21.65
CA GLU A 23 -5.53 -5.44 21.97
C GLU A 23 -5.45 -5.75 23.46
N ASN A 24 -4.26 -5.63 24.06
CA ASN A 24 -4.05 -5.85 25.48
C ASN A 24 -4.85 -4.86 26.36
N TYR A 25 -4.99 -3.61 25.93
CA TYR A 25 -5.76 -2.60 26.65
C TYR A 25 -7.25 -2.95 26.65
N LEU A 26 -7.77 -3.35 25.48
CA LEU A 26 -9.17 -3.75 25.26
C LEU A 26 -9.53 -5.08 25.94
N GLU A 27 -8.57 -5.89 26.38
CA GLU A 27 -8.87 -7.03 27.25
C GLU A 27 -9.45 -6.60 28.61
N SER A 28 -9.12 -5.39 29.06
CA SER A 28 -9.49 -4.85 30.38
C SER A 28 -10.39 -3.61 30.32
N HIS A 29 -10.59 -3.04 29.14
CA HIS A 29 -11.38 -1.83 28.91
C HIS A 29 -12.34 -2.04 27.75
N ASP A 30 -13.51 -1.41 27.80
CA ASP A 30 -14.52 -1.58 26.75
C ASP A 30 -14.14 -0.85 25.45
N ASP A 31 -13.36 0.23 25.54
CA ASP A 31 -12.94 1.09 24.42
C ASP A 31 -11.55 1.73 24.70
N ILE A 32 -10.91 2.24 23.66
CA ILE A 32 -9.72 3.11 23.78
C ILE A 32 -10.15 4.47 24.31
N ASP A 33 -9.43 4.97 25.31
CA ASP A 33 -9.71 6.26 25.95
C ASP A 33 -8.48 7.17 25.99
N GLU A 34 -8.70 8.40 26.45
CA GLU A 34 -7.67 9.44 26.54
C GLU A 34 -6.46 9.01 27.40
N ALA A 35 -6.63 8.07 28.33
CA ALA A 35 -5.51 7.58 29.14
C ALA A 35 -4.56 6.71 28.30
N PHE A 36 -5.12 5.80 27.48
CA PHE A 36 -4.31 5.03 26.54
C PHE A 36 -3.61 5.92 25.52
N GLU A 37 -4.35 6.89 24.93
CA GLU A 37 -3.78 7.80 23.95
C GLU A 37 -2.61 8.60 24.53
N ASN A 38 -2.75 9.16 25.74
CA ASN A 38 -1.67 9.88 26.42
C ASN A 38 -0.47 8.99 26.75
N ASP A 39 -0.70 7.73 27.14
CA ASP A 39 0.38 6.80 27.48
C ASP A 39 1.18 6.36 26.23
N ASN A 40 0.61 6.51 25.03
CA ASN A 40 1.22 6.13 23.75
C ASN A 40 1.38 7.31 22.77
N GLU A 41 1.23 8.56 23.23
CA GLU A 41 1.23 9.78 22.40
C GLU A 41 2.47 9.85 21.49
N GLU A 42 3.67 9.63 22.05
CA GLU A 42 4.93 9.66 21.30
C GLU A 42 4.95 8.66 20.13
N GLN A 43 4.41 7.46 20.31
CA GLN A 43 4.36 6.43 19.26
C GLN A 43 3.32 6.75 18.20
N ILE A 44 2.16 7.27 18.61
CA ILE A 44 1.09 7.71 17.69
C ILE A 44 1.58 8.88 16.83
N GLU A 45 2.26 9.85 17.43
CA GLU A 45 2.88 10.97 16.72
C GLU A 45 3.97 10.47 15.76
N GLU A 46 4.84 9.56 16.19
CA GLU A 46 5.89 8.98 15.35
C GLU A 46 5.32 8.21 14.14
N LEU A 47 4.24 7.44 14.34
CA LEU A 47 3.54 6.77 13.25
C LEU A 47 2.97 7.78 12.25
N GLY A 48 2.36 8.87 12.71
CA GLY A 48 1.85 9.93 11.86
C GLY A 48 2.95 10.64 11.05
N GLU A 49 4.09 10.95 11.68
CA GLU A 49 5.24 11.54 10.99
C GLU A 49 5.83 10.59 9.93
N LEU A 50 5.98 9.31 10.27
CA LEU A 50 6.47 8.29 9.34
C LEU A 50 5.52 8.09 8.16
N TYR A 51 4.21 8.03 8.42
CA TYR A 51 3.21 7.89 7.35
C TYR A 51 3.31 9.03 6.34
N HIS A 52 3.37 10.27 6.84
CA HIS A 52 3.50 11.45 6.00
C HIS A 52 4.83 11.46 5.22
N GLU A 53 5.94 11.05 5.82
CA GLU A 53 7.22 10.92 5.09
C GLU A 53 7.15 9.87 3.98
N ILE A 54 6.49 8.74 4.24
CA ILE A 54 6.29 7.67 3.26
C ILE A 54 5.44 8.17 2.10
N GLU A 55 4.32 8.82 2.38
CA GLU A 55 3.41 9.42 1.38
C GLU A 55 4.20 10.30 0.38
N HIS A 56 5.03 11.23 0.89
CA HIS A 56 5.87 12.10 0.06
C HIS A 56 6.84 11.35 -0.82
N MET A 57 7.50 10.33 -0.28
CA MET A 57 8.47 9.55 -1.06
C MET A 57 7.78 8.72 -2.13
N VAL A 58 6.65 8.08 -1.82
CA VAL A 58 5.90 7.24 -2.76
C VAL A 58 5.55 8.03 -4.02
N PHE A 59 5.19 9.31 -3.90
CA PHE A 59 4.88 10.13 -5.08
C PHE A 59 6.04 10.25 -6.08
N HIS A 60 7.27 10.32 -5.56
CA HIS A 60 8.47 10.61 -6.35
C HIS A 60 9.29 9.36 -6.69
N GLU A 61 9.05 8.24 -6.01
CA GLU A 61 9.77 6.99 -6.22
C GLU A 61 9.36 6.33 -7.54
N GLU A 62 10.33 5.73 -8.24
CA GLU A 62 10.07 4.88 -9.40
C GLU A 62 9.74 3.46 -8.94
N PHE A 63 8.54 3.01 -9.26
CA PHE A 63 8.08 1.65 -9.00
C PHE A 63 8.09 0.82 -10.27
N ILE A 64 8.14 -0.49 -10.05
CA ILE A 64 7.82 -1.48 -11.06
C ILE A 64 6.34 -1.83 -10.90
N ILE A 65 5.58 -1.74 -11.99
CA ILE A 65 4.19 -2.20 -12.07
C ILE A 65 4.12 -3.43 -12.98
N VAL A 66 3.16 -4.30 -12.71
CA VAL A 66 2.96 -5.53 -13.47
C VAL A 66 1.74 -5.37 -14.36
N SER A 67 1.83 -5.80 -15.62
CA SER A 67 0.74 -5.76 -16.58
C SER A 67 0.58 -7.11 -17.28
N ASN A 68 -0.64 -7.41 -17.74
CA ASN A 68 -0.92 -8.59 -18.54
C ASN A 68 -0.48 -8.35 -20.00
N ALA A 69 0.63 -8.98 -20.39
CA ALA A 69 1.20 -8.93 -21.74
C ALA A 69 0.34 -9.62 -22.80
N SER A 70 -0.58 -10.51 -22.40
CA SER A 70 -1.52 -11.18 -23.30
C SER A 70 -2.71 -10.29 -23.70
N SER A 71 -2.95 -9.18 -22.98
CA SER A 71 -4.03 -8.25 -23.26
C SER A 71 -3.66 -7.31 -24.42
N GLU A 72 -4.61 -7.07 -25.34
CA GLU A 72 -4.39 -6.14 -26.48
C GLU A 72 -4.08 -4.71 -25.99
N GLU A 73 -4.55 -4.34 -24.79
CA GLU A 73 -4.37 -3.02 -24.19
C GLU A 73 -3.34 -2.98 -23.05
N LYS A 74 -2.64 -4.10 -22.78
CA LYS A 74 -1.68 -4.25 -21.66
C LYS A 74 -2.25 -3.76 -20.31
N GLU A 75 -3.35 -4.36 -19.90
CA GLU A 75 -4.01 -4.02 -18.64
C GLU A 75 -3.08 -4.22 -17.44
N VAL A 76 -2.98 -3.19 -16.59
CA VAL A 76 -2.22 -3.24 -15.33
C VAL A 76 -2.91 -4.20 -14.38
N VAL A 77 -2.14 -4.97 -13.63
CA VAL A 77 -2.66 -5.83 -12.57
C VAL A 77 -3.16 -4.96 -11.43
N ALA A 78 -4.40 -5.17 -11.01
CA ALA A 78 -5.01 -4.53 -9.84
C ALA A 78 -5.38 -5.60 -8.80
N LEU A 79 -5.32 -5.23 -7.52
CA LEU A 79 -5.87 -6.04 -6.44
C LEU A 79 -7.25 -5.48 -6.09
N ILE A 80 -8.26 -6.32 -6.24
CA ILE A 80 -9.65 -5.98 -5.92
C ILE A 80 -9.85 -6.15 -4.42
N ILE A 81 -10.32 -5.09 -3.78
CA ILE A 81 -10.77 -5.03 -2.41
C ILE A 81 -12.29 -5.06 -2.46
N SER A 82 -12.86 -6.18 -2.04
CA SER A 82 -14.30 -6.38 -2.03
C SER A 82 -14.69 -7.04 -0.71
N ASP A 83 -15.62 -6.42 0.01
CA ASP A 83 -16.39 -7.11 1.04
C ASP A 83 -17.48 -7.95 0.36
N GLU A 84 -17.76 -9.16 0.88
CA GLU A 84 -18.68 -10.14 0.26
C GLU A 84 -20.11 -9.60 0.00
N ASP A 85 -20.46 -8.44 0.58
CA ASP A 85 -21.78 -7.81 0.56
C ASP A 85 -21.84 -6.45 -0.21
N GLU A 86 -20.75 -5.95 -0.79
CA GLU A 86 -20.73 -4.66 -1.51
C GLU A 86 -20.85 -4.80 -3.04
N GLU A 87 -21.57 -3.88 -3.68
CA GLU A 87 -21.78 -3.83 -5.14
C GLU A 87 -20.64 -3.09 -5.88
N ALA A 88 -19.77 -2.40 -5.15
CA ALA A 88 -18.61 -1.67 -5.68
C ALA A 88 -17.33 -2.42 -5.30
N GLU A 89 -16.46 -2.62 -6.29
CA GLU A 89 -15.17 -3.31 -6.14
C GLU A 89 -14.07 -2.25 -6.17
N GLU A 90 -13.66 -1.76 -5.00
CA GLU A 90 -12.52 -0.85 -4.90
C GLU A 90 -11.23 -1.59 -5.28
N PHE A 91 -10.22 -0.89 -5.80
CA PHE A 91 -8.97 -1.53 -6.15
C PHE A 91 -7.74 -0.67 -5.89
N VAL A 92 -6.63 -1.39 -5.70
CA VAL A 92 -5.28 -0.82 -5.57
C VAL A 92 -4.36 -1.38 -6.64
N ILE A 93 -3.35 -0.60 -7.03
CA ILE A 93 -2.30 -1.04 -7.96
C ILE A 93 -1.07 -1.49 -7.15
N PRO A 94 -0.63 -2.74 -7.27
CA PRO A 94 0.65 -3.19 -6.72
C PRO A 94 1.82 -2.42 -7.34
N ALA A 95 2.66 -1.83 -6.48
CA ALA A 95 3.82 -1.06 -6.87
C ALA A 95 5.06 -1.62 -6.16
N PHE A 96 6.04 -2.08 -6.93
CA PHE A 96 7.21 -2.80 -6.41
C PHE A 96 8.45 -1.93 -6.40
N THR A 97 9.17 -1.93 -5.28
CA THR A 97 10.41 -1.15 -5.12
C THR A 97 11.61 -1.78 -5.82
N ASP A 98 11.55 -3.08 -6.14
CA ASP A 98 12.61 -3.78 -6.85
C ASP A 98 12.11 -4.97 -7.67
N GLU A 99 12.94 -5.41 -8.63
CA GLU A 99 12.60 -6.47 -9.57
C GLU A 99 12.34 -7.82 -8.89
N LYS A 100 13.00 -8.09 -7.75
CA LYS A 100 12.85 -9.36 -7.05
C LYS A 100 11.48 -9.44 -6.37
N GLU A 101 11.01 -8.35 -5.78
CA GLU A 101 9.65 -8.29 -5.20
C GLU A 101 8.59 -8.44 -6.30
N ALA A 102 8.79 -7.80 -7.46
CA ALA A 102 7.89 -7.95 -8.62
C ALA A 102 7.89 -9.39 -9.17
N GLU A 103 9.05 -10.05 -9.24
CA GLU A 103 9.16 -11.45 -9.68
C GLU A 103 8.41 -12.39 -8.74
N ILE A 104 8.53 -12.21 -7.42
CA ILE A 104 7.81 -12.99 -6.41
C ILE A 104 6.30 -12.83 -6.59
N ALA A 105 5.81 -11.60 -6.76
CA ALA A 105 4.39 -11.36 -6.98
C ALA A 105 3.89 -11.98 -8.29
N ILE A 106 4.67 -11.90 -9.37
CA ILE A 106 4.35 -12.54 -10.65
C ILE A 106 4.25 -14.06 -10.51
N GLU A 107 5.13 -14.70 -9.72
CA GLU A 107 5.02 -16.14 -9.44
C GLU A 107 3.68 -16.45 -8.77
N THR A 108 3.26 -15.66 -7.78
CA THR A 108 1.94 -15.79 -7.13
C THR A 108 0.78 -15.58 -8.12
N PHE A 109 0.84 -14.56 -8.98
CA PHE A 109 -0.21 -14.31 -9.97
C PHE A 109 -0.32 -15.44 -11.00
N LYS A 110 0.80 -16.04 -11.42
CA LYS A 110 0.81 -17.18 -12.35
C LYS A 110 0.20 -18.44 -11.76
N GLU A 111 0.37 -18.67 -10.45
CA GLU A 111 -0.29 -19.80 -9.77
C GLU A 111 -1.83 -19.67 -9.80
N GLN A 112 -2.36 -18.45 -9.82
CA GLN A 112 -3.79 -18.18 -9.87
C GLN A 112 -4.32 -18.03 -11.31
N PHE A 113 -3.48 -17.55 -12.23
CA PHE A 113 -3.86 -17.21 -13.60
C PHE A 113 -2.84 -17.77 -14.61
N GLU A 114 -2.75 -19.10 -14.71
CA GLU A 114 -1.75 -19.81 -15.53
C GLU A 114 -1.74 -19.41 -17.03
N GLU A 115 -2.85 -18.88 -17.55
CA GLU A 115 -3.01 -18.49 -18.96
C GLU A 115 -2.44 -17.09 -19.28
N ASN A 116 -2.12 -16.29 -18.26
CA ASN A 116 -1.63 -14.93 -18.43
C ASN A 116 -0.10 -14.87 -18.57
N GLU A 117 0.37 -14.03 -19.49
CA GLU A 117 1.78 -13.64 -19.57
C GLU A 117 1.92 -12.27 -18.91
N PHE A 118 2.86 -12.12 -17.99
CA PHE A 118 3.06 -10.86 -17.26
C PHE A 118 4.32 -10.14 -17.75
N THR A 119 4.23 -8.83 -17.85
CA THR A 119 5.35 -7.93 -18.15
C THR A 119 5.45 -6.84 -17.10
N CYS A 120 6.63 -6.25 -16.98
CA CYS A 120 6.90 -5.19 -16.02
C CYS A 120 7.19 -3.89 -16.75
N ASP A 121 6.61 -2.80 -16.25
CA ASP A 121 6.92 -1.44 -16.66
C ASP A 121 7.35 -0.62 -15.44
N LYS A 122 8.05 0.49 -15.67
CA LYS A 122 8.52 1.39 -14.63
C LYS A 122 7.79 2.71 -14.71
N LYS A 123 7.25 3.17 -13.59
CA LYS A 123 6.52 4.44 -13.46
C LYS A 123 6.77 5.04 -12.09
N THR A 124 6.77 6.37 -12.03
CA THR A 124 6.75 7.05 -10.73
C THR A 124 5.38 6.89 -10.06
N GLY A 125 5.32 6.93 -8.73
CA GLY A 125 4.04 6.89 -8.00
C GLY A 125 3.05 7.93 -8.51
N SER A 126 3.53 9.16 -8.77
CA SER A 126 2.72 10.23 -9.35
C SER A 126 2.10 9.88 -10.72
N GLU A 127 2.84 9.20 -11.59
CA GLU A 127 2.33 8.77 -12.89
C GLU A 127 1.27 7.67 -12.74
N ILE A 128 1.47 6.73 -11.83
CA ILE A 128 0.51 5.65 -11.58
C ILE A 128 -0.81 6.25 -11.05
N VAL A 129 -0.75 7.14 -10.06
CA VAL A 129 -1.95 7.80 -9.52
C VAL A 129 -2.66 8.63 -10.59
N ALA A 130 -1.92 9.38 -11.41
CA ALA A 130 -2.50 10.18 -12.48
C ALA A 130 -3.23 9.32 -13.53
N ASP A 131 -2.66 8.17 -13.90
CA ASP A 131 -3.25 7.25 -14.89
C ASP A 131 -4.60 6.67 -14.44
N HIS A 132 -4.86 6.62 -13.13
CA HIS A 132 -6.08 6.05 -12.55
C HIS A 132 -6.97 7.09 -11.85
N SER A 133 -6.62 8.39 -11.90
CA SER A 133 -7.33 9.46 -11.18
C SER A 133 -8.77 9.73 -11.62
N GLU A 134 -9.18 9.24 -12.79
CA GLU A 134 -10.56 9.34 -13.30
C GLU A 134 -11.43 8.13 -12.92
N ASP A 135 -10.82 7.09 -12.32
CA ASP A 135 -11.50 5.88 -11.87
C ASP A 135 -11.96 6.05 -10.42
N GLU A 136 -13.28 6.08 -10.21
CA GLU A 136 -13.87 6.31 -8.88
C GLU A 136 -13.62 5.14 -7.92
N ASP A 137 -13.30 3.96 -8.45
CA ASP A 137 -13.04 2.75 -7.68
C ASP A 137 -11.52 2.59 -7.34
N PHE A 138 -10.65 3.47 -7.85
CA PHE A 138 -9.22 3.45 -7.56
C PHE A 138 -8.90 4.13 -6.22
N ILE A 139 -8.50 3.33 -5.23
CA ILE A 139 -8.26 3.84 -3.87
C ILE A 139 -6.79 4.01 -3.51
N GLY A 140 -5.83 3.53 -4.33
CA GLY A 140 -4.41 3.76 -4.00
C GLY A 140 -3.39 2.74 -4.50
N LEU A 141 -2.18 2.81 -3.92
CA LEU A 141 -1.05 1.95 -4.26
C LEU A 141 -0.76 0.97 -3.14
N ALA A 142 -0.61 -0.31 -3.47
CA ALA A 142 -0.16 -1.33 -2.53
C ALA A 142 1.35 -1.56 -2.72
N ILE A 143 2.16 -1.15 -1.74
CA ILE A 143 3.62 -1.18 -1.88
C ILE A 143 4.14 -2.59 -1.60
N ASN A 144 4.83 -3.19 -2.56
CA ASN A 144 5.39 -4.55 -2.49
C ASN A 144 4.37 -5.67 -2.12
N ALA A 145 3.09 -5.51 -2.47
CA ALA A 145 2.09 -6.55 -2.28
C ALA A 145 2.31 -7.76 -3.21
N PRO A 146 2.03 -9.01 -2.78
CA PRO A 146 1.40 -9.40 -1.52
C PRO A 146 2.34 -9.56 -0.32
N GLN A 147 3.63 -9.24 -0.44
CA GLN A 147 4.61 -9.47 0.63
C GLN A 147 4.37 -8.57 1.83
N TRP A 148 3.87 -7.36 1.59
CA TRP A 148 3.70 -6.30 2.57
C TRP A 148 2.22 -5.89 2.65
N ASP A 149 1.76 -5.64 3.87
CA ASP A 149 0.41 -5.16 4.16
C ASP A 149 0.44 -3.63 4.33
N PHE A 150 0.79 -2.92 3.26
CA PHE A 150 0.93 -1.46 3.28
C PHE A 150 0.34 -0.83 2.03
N VAL A 151 -0.66 0.02 2.23
CA VAL A 151 -1.42 0.72 1.18
C VAL A 151 -1.33 2.22 1.43
N ILE A 152 -1.11 2.98 0.35
CA ILE A 152 -1.17 4.45 0.35
C ILE A 152 -2.40 4.88 -0.45
N GLY A 153 -3.30 5.62 0.21
CA GLY A 153 -4.54 6.11 -0.39
C GLY A 153 -4.30 7.08 -1.55
N SER A 154 -5.05 6.96 -2.64
CA SER A 154 -4.96 7.85 -3.80
C SER A 154 -5.34 9.31 -3.47
N GLU A 155 -6.26 9.50 -2.53
CA GLU A 155 -6.65 10.81 -1.99
C GLU A 155 -5.59 11.41 -1.07
N GLU A 156 -4.81 10.58 -0.40
CA GLU A 156 -3.75 11.04 0.50
C GLU A 156 -2.51 11.45 -0.29
N VAL A 157 -2.38 11.02 -1.54
CA VAL A 157 -1.32 11.49 -2.44
C VAL A 157 -1.59 12.94 -2.84
N HIS A 158 -1.03 13.88 -2.07
CA HIS A 158 -1.06 15.31 -2.37
C HIS A 158 0.33 15.84 -2.73
N GLU A 159 0.42 16.70 -3.74
CA GLU A 159 1.57 17.62 -3.83
C GLU A 159 1.51 18.54 -2.60
N CYS A 160 2.20 18.22 -1.50
CA CYS A 160 2.42 19.21 -0.46
C CYS A 160 3.21 20.36 -1.08
N HIS A 161 2.55 21.50 -1.24
CA HIS A 161 3.26 22.76 -1.40
C HIS A 161 3.91 23.10 -0.06
N ASP A 162 5.24 23.06 -0.03
CA ASP A 162 6.10 23.66 1.01
C ASP A 162 5.62 25.07 1.45
#